data_AF-A0A2N1E337-F1
#
_entry.id   AF-A0A2N1E337-F1
#
_cell.length_a   1.000
_cell.length_b   1.000
_cell.length_c   1.000
_cell.angle_alpha   90.00
_cell.angle_beta   90.00
_cell.angle_gamma   90.00
#
_symmetry.space_group_name_H-M   'P 1'
#
loop_
_entity.id
_entity.type
_entity.pdbx_description
1 polymer ?
#
loop_
_entity_poly.entity_id
_entity_poly.type
_entity_poly.pdbx_seq_one_letter_code
_entity_poly.pdbx_strand_id
1 'polypeptide(L)'
;MAIFANEAAMQKWMAEQLEGADGFGELLESSDVPDPNSVEEGYITKSYKFCLDALNFNIVISANENISLDPGDILKPDFLLYSSENEAVVVVELKNQSGPTRQAGTELGAYTAELKQYLPFIAGSDVISIVVSPDWPVLLRHYVFNEIVWGNKRVVCLRPIQKDDQIKLELVPPEELVEGNLNVLLSDEHLGGFNVSLYDMELYSGGPRERISAYIEQMQTATKYIAAKGRAQSNNGFAFLWKNERTETLAPYFITVVNVAPFKMLERFVRALPIEDDCLLDRIIKNVAIDYFPEGHGASIGEQYEDSLKFLGTFCSAQPEGFHSWPALKEFMTNFSTLISFEAWGIFEKALYEELEKEYANGNTALRSNDPALGMSVLNTVIDSNYEYIDIRYLHTTSVDEDEDEDDY
;
A
#
# COMPACT_ATOMS: atom_id res chain seq x y z
N MET A 1 -10.17 -31.75 -20.82
CA MET A 1 -10.64 -31.04 -22.03
C MET A 1 -11.02 -29.63 -21.58
N ALA A 2 -10.77 -28.60 -22.38
CA ALA A 2 -11.22 -27.26 -22.05
C ALA A 2 -12.76 -27.22 -22.05
N ILE A 3 -13.36 -26.63 -21.01
CA ILE A 3 -14.83 -26.48 -20.87
C ILE A 3 -15.37 -25.60 -22.01
N PHE A 4 -14.63 -24.55 -22.36
CA PHE A 4 -14.93 -23.68 -23.49
C PHE A 4 -13.86 -23.79 -24.56
N ALA A 5 -14.25 -23.59 -25.82
CA ALA A 5 -13.35 -23.67 -26.95
C ALA A 5 -12.47 -22.41 -27.15
N ASN A 6 -12.62 -21.34 -26.36
CA ASN A 6 -13.14 -20.04 -26.83
C ASN A 6 -13.45 -18.98 -25.75
N GLU A 7 -12.82 -17.78 -25.72
CA GLU A 7 -13.35 -16.61 -24.97
C GLU A 7 -14.74 -16.25 -25.47
N ALA A 8 -14.93 -16.17 -26.79
CA ALA A 8 -16.26 -15.88 -27.36
C ALA A 8 -17.30 -16.96 -27.01
N ALA A 9 -16.89 -18.22 -26.92
CA ALA A 9 -17.77 -19.29 -26.45
C ALA A 9 -18.15 -19.14 -24.96
N MET A 10 -17.18 -18.78 -24.11
CA MET A 10 -17.40 -18.50 -22.69
C MET A 10 -18.30 -17.27 -22.50
N GLN A 11 -18.05 -16.19 -23.24
CA GLN A 11 -18.85 -14.97 -23.25
C GLN A 11 -20.29 -15.26 -23.68
N LYS A 12 -20.49 -16.02 -24.75
CA LYS A 12 -21.84 -16.38 -25.22
C LYS A 12 -22.60 -17.17 -24.15
N TRP A 13 -21.96 -18.17 -23.55
CA TRP A 13 -22.55 -18.93 -22.46
C TRP A 13 -22.93 -18.03 -21.27
N MET A 14 -22.03 -17.14 -20.87
CA MET A 14 -22.25 -16.24 -19.74
C MET A 14 -23.38 -15.24 -20.00
N ALA A 15 -23.46 -14.68 -21.21
CA ALA A 15 -24.56 -13.81 -21.62
C ALA A 15 -25.91 -14.54 -21.54
N GLU A 16 -25.98 -15.79 -22.02
CA GLU A 16 -27.19 -16.62 -21.94
C GLU A 16 -27.60 -16.92 -20.48
N GLN A 17 -26.64 -17.11 -19.56
CA GLN A 17 -26.96 -17.29 -18.14
C GLN A 17 -27.46 -16.01 -17.48
N LEU A 18 -26.87 -14.86 -17.81
CA LEU A 18 -27.23 -13.56 -17.24
C LEU A 18 -28.61 -13.05 -17.69
N GLU A 19 -29.16 -13.51 -18.82
CA GLU A 19 -30.53 -13.16 -19.25
C GLU A 19 -31.61 -13.65 -18.27
N GLY A 20 -31.33 -14.72 -17.51
CA GLY A 20 -32.27 -15.36 -16.59
C GLY A 20 -31.89 -15.28 -15.11
N ALA A 21 -30.76 -14.66 -14.78
CA ALA A 21 -30.24 -14.54 -13.42
C ALA A 21 -30.53 -13.15 -12.84
N ASP A 22 -30.82 -13.08 -11.54
CA ASP A 22 -30.95 -11.80 -10.83
C ASP A 22 -29.58 -11.13 -10.64
N GLY A 23 -28.50 -11.93 -10.58
CA GLY A 23 -27.12 -11.44 -10.46
C GLY A 23 -26.06 -12.45 -10.91
N PHE A 24 -24.83 -11.96 -11.06
CA PHE A 24 -23.69 -12.78 -11.48
C PHE A 24 -23.39 -13.91 -10.48
N GLY A 25 -23.76 -13.73 -9.21
CA GLY A 25 -23.58 -14.71 -8.15
C GLY A 25 -24.27 -16.05 -8.42
N GLU A 26 -25.34 -16.09 -9.22
CA GLU A 26 -26.03 -17.36 -9.58
C GLU A 26 -25.21 -18.29 -10.48
N LEU A 27 -24.20 -17.75 -11.17
CA LEU A 27 -23.29 -18.54 -11.99
C LEU A 27 -22.25 -19.26 -11.12
N LEU A 28 -22.09 -18.85 -9.86
CA LEU A 28 -21.17 -19.47 -8.93
C LEU A 28 -21.69 -20.82 -8.45
N GLU A 29 -20.76 -21.72 -8.17
CA GLU A 29 -21.04 -23.00 -7.52
C GLU A 29 -21.29 -22.84 -6.03
N SER A 30 -20.50 -21.99 -5.38
CA SER A 30 -20.67 -21.59 -3.98
C SER A 30 -20.13 -20.17 -3.77
N SER A 31 -20.71 -19.47 -2.80
CA SER A 31 -20.22 -18.19 -2.28
C SER A 31 -19.37 -18.35 -1.02
N ASP A 32 -19.09 -19.59 -0.60
CA ASP A 32 -18.26 -19.87 0.57
C ASP A 32 -16.80 -19.51 0.30
N VAL A 33 -16.30 -18.50 1.01
CA VAL A 33 -14.89 -18.11 0.95
C VAL A 33 -14.12 -18.80 2.07
N PRO A 34 -13.04 -19.54 1.77
CA PRO A 34 -12.27 -20.24 2.79
C PRO A 34 -11.63 -19.26 3.79
N ASP A 35 -11.46 -19.74 5.02
CA ASP A 35 -10.70 -19.02 6.03
C ASP A 35 -9.22 -18.95 5.64
N PRO A 36 -8.57 -17.79 5.78
CA PRO A 36 -7.20 -17.60 5.35
C PRO A 36 -6.21 -18.30 6.28
N ASN A 37 -5.18 -18.92 5.72
CA ASN A 37 -4.08 -19.53 6.49
C ASN A 37 -2.86 -18.61 6.64
N SER A 38 -2.84 -17.49 5.92
CA SER A 38 -1.78 -16.49 5.92
C SER A 38 -2.34 -15.07 5.85
N VAL A 39 -1.49 -14.06 6.07
CA VAL A 39 -1.89 -12.64 5.99
C VAL A 39 -2.26 -12.27 4.55
N GLU A 40 -1.51 -12.82 3.59
CA GLU A 40 -1.68 -12.71 2.15
C GLU A 40 -3.03 -13.26 1.70
N GLU A 41 -3.34 -14.50 2.10
CA GLU A 41 -4.66 -15.10 1.85
C GLU A 41 -5.75 -14.25 2.49
N GLY A 42 -5.49 -13.64 3.65
CA GLY A 42 -6.42 -12.73 4.32
C GLY A 42 -6.86 -11.54 3.45
N TYR A 43 -5.94 -10.94 2.69
CA TYR A 43 -6.27 -9.87 1.74
C TYR A 43 -7.15 -10.37 0.60
N ILE A 44 -6.84 -11.55 0.04
CA ILE A 44 -7.61 -12.16 -1.06
C ILE A 44 -9.00 -12.56 -0.60
N THR A 45 -9.11 -13.27 0.53
CA THR A 45 -10.38 -13.67 1.15
C THR A 45 -11.25 -12.46 1.46
N LYS A 46 -10.67 -11.36 1.96
CA LYS A 46 -11.42 -10.12 2.20
C LYS A 46 -11.94 -9.49 0.91
N SER A 47 -11.12 -9.48 -0.14
CA SER A 47 -11.55 -9.03 -1.47
C SER A 47 -12.71 -9.86 -2.00
N TYR A 48 -12.60 -11.19 -1.92
CA TYR A 48 -13.65 -12.10 -2.39
C TYR A 48 -14.96 -11.90 -1.66
N LYS A 49 -14.95 -11.85 -0.32
CA LYS A 49 -16.16 -11.62 0.49
C LYS A 49 -16.88 -10.35 0.04
N PHE A 50 -16.15 -9.25 -0.11
CA PHE A 50 -16.72 -7.99 -0.59
C PHE A 50 -17.29 -8.10 -2.01
N CYS A 51 -16.53 -8.71 -2.94
CA CYS A 51 -16.99 -8.87 -4.31
C CYS A 51 -18.27 -9.69 -4.37
N LEU A 52 -18.31 -10.85 -3.70
CA LEU A 52 -19.45 -11.77 -3.71
C LEU A 52 -20.72 -11.14 -3.18
N ASP A 53 -20.63 -10.35 -2.11
CA ASP A 53 -21.78 -9.59 -1.59
C ASP A 53 -22.38 -8.67 -2.67
N ALA A 54 -21.56 -8.14 -3.58
CA ALA A 54 -21.99 -7.27 -4.66
C ALA A 54 -22.50 -7.98 -5.92
N LEU A 55 -22.47 -9.32 -5.97
CA LEU A 55 -22.90 -10.09 -7.15
C LEU A 55 -24.32 -10.66 -7.05
N ASN A 56 -25.05 -10.35 -5.97
CA ASN A 56 -26.39 -10.89 -5.75
C ASN A 56 -27.43 -10.34 -6.72
N PHE A 57 -27.42 -9.03 -6.95
CA PHE A 57 -28.31 -8.36 -7.89
C PHE A 57 -27.53 -7.45 -8.83
N ASN A 58 -27.43 -7.86 -10.09
CA ASN A 58 -26.66 -7.14 -11.10
C ASN A 58 -27.50 -6.80 -12.32
N ILE A 59 -27.36 -5.57 -12.82
CA ILE A 59 -27.97 -5.12 -14.08
C ILE A 59 -26.87 -5.07 -15.13
N VAL A 60 -27.05 -5.77 -16.25
CA VAL A 60 -26.12 -5.69 -17.38
C VAL A 60 -26.21 -4.29 -18.01
N ILE A 61 -25.12 -3.53 -17.97
CA ILE A 61 -24.98 -2.24 -18.67
C ILE A 61 -24.55 -2.49 -20.12
N SER A 62 -23.53 -3.32 -20.32
CA SER A 62 -23.04 -3.68 -21.66
C SER A 62 -22.41 -5.08 -21.67
N ALA A 63 -22.39 -5.69 -22.85
CA ALA A 63 -21.76 -7.00 -23.10
C ALA A 63 -21.00 -6.97 -24.42
N ASN A 64 -19.66 -6.98 -24.39
CA ASN A 64 -18.78 -6.85 -25.55
C ASN A 64 -19.02 -5.59 -26.42
N GLU A 65 -19.45 -4.50 -25.80
CA GLU A 65 -19.69 -3.23 -26.48
C GLU A 65 -18.57 -2.24 -26.21
N ASN A 66 -18.32 -1.33 -27.17
CA ASN A 66 -17.31 -0.30 -26.98
C ASN A 66 -17.82 0.71 -25.95
N ILE A 67 -17.09 0.86 -24.84
CA ILE A 67 -17.43 1.81 -23.78
C ILE A 67 -16.70 3.15 -23.93
N SER A 68 -15.80 3.29 -24.90
CA SER A 68 -15.03 4.52 -25.09
C SER A 68 -15.91 5.74 -25.42
N LEU A 69 -15.65 6.86 -24.74
CA LEU A 69 -16.17 8.19 -25.06
C LEU A 69 -15.63 8.71 -26.39
N ASP A 70 -14.40 8.34 -26.76
CA ASP A 70 -13.85 8.59 -28.08
C ASP A 70 -14.14 7.38 -28.99
N PRO A 71 -15.01 7.52 -30.01
CA PRO A 71 -15.33 6.42 -30.92
C PRO A 71 -14.14 5.86 -31.71
N GLY A 72 -13.02 6.59 -31.76
CA GLY A 72 -11.77 6.12 -32.37
C GLY A 72 -11.05 5.03 -31.56
N ASP A 73 -11.29 5.00 -30.26
CA ASP A 73 -10.71 4.01 -29.35
C ASP A 73 -11.65 2.81 -29.17
N ILE A 74 -11.07 1.61 -29.03
CA ILE A 74 -11.81 0.36 -28.88
C ILE A 74 -11.53 -0.21 -27.49
N LEU A 75 -12.48 -0.01 -26.59
CA LEU A 75 -12.47 -0.52 -25.22
C LEU A 75 -13.72 -1.37 -25.00
N LYS A 76 -13.57 -2.69 -25.02
CA LYS A 76 -14.69 -3.64 -24.97
C LYS A 76 -14.54 -4.63 -23.82
N PRO A 77 -14.97 -4.27 -22.60
CA PRO A 77 -15.10 -5.25 -21.52
C PRO A 77 -16.01 -6.40 -21.95
N ASP A 78 -15.76 -7.62 -21.47
CA ASP A 78 -16.63 -8.74 -21.78
C ASP A 78 -18.04 -8.51 -21.23
N PHE A 79 -18.12 -8.03 -19.99
CA PHE A 79 -19.35 -7.49 -19.41
C PHE A 79 -19.06 -6.28 -18.53
N LEU A 80 -20.00 -5.34 -18.55
CA LEU A 80 -20.10 -4.25 -17.59
C LEU A 80 -21.45 -4.36 -16.90
N LEU A 81 -21.44 -4.49 -15.58
CA LEU A 81 -22.64 -4.64 -14.77
C LEU A 81 -22.72 -3.55 -13.71
N TYR A 82 -23.93 -3.28 -13.25
CA TYR A 82 -24.20 -2.44 -12.09
C TYR A 82 -24.69 -3.32 -10.93
N SER A 83 -23.99 -3.29 -9.80
CA SER A 83 -24.45 -3.88 -8.55
C SER A 83 -25.45 -2.93 -7.89
N SER A 84 -26.73 -3.30 -7.90
CA SER A 84 -27.80 -2.41 -7.48
C SER A 84 -27.88 -2.25 -5.96
N GLU A 85 -27.45 -3.25 -5.19
CA GLU A 85 -27.45 -3.22 -3.74
C GLU A 85 -26.23 -2.49 -3.15
N ASN A 86 -25.11 -2.47 -3.89
CA ASN A 86 -23.85 -1.89 -3.43
C ASN A 86 -23.48 -0.59 -4.16
N GLU A 87 -24.29 -0.17 -5.13
CA GLU A 87 -24.04 0.99 -5.99
C GLU A 87 -22.65 0.96 -6.66
N ALA A 88 -22.17 -0.24 -6.99
CA ALA A 88 -20.84 -0.48 -7.54
C ALA A 88 -20.90 -0.87 -9.02
N VAL A 89 -19.81 -0.61 -9.75
CA VAL A 89 -19.64 -1.05 -11.13
C VAL A 89 -18.83 -2.34 -11.15
N VAL A 90 -19.33 -3.36 -11.83
CA VAL A 90 -18.67 -4.66 -11.96
C VAL A 90 -18.16 -4.81 -13.39
N VAL A 91 -16.85 -4.99 -13.55
CA VAL A 91 -16.18 -5.24 -14.82
C VAL A 91 -15.81 -6.71 -14.87
N VAL A 92 -16.34 -7.44 -15.86
CA VAL A 92 -16.01 -8.85 -16.07
C VAL A 92 -15.05 -8.97 -17.24
N GLU A 93 -13.97 -9.69 -17.01
CA GLU A 93 -12.94 -9.98 -18.00
C GLU A 93 -12.69 -11.48 -18.08
N LEU A 94 -12.78 -12.04 -19.29
CA LEU A 94 -12.65 -13.45 -19.55
C LEU A 94 -11.28 -13.75 -20.16
N LYS A 95 -10.66 -14.84 -19.73
CA LYS A 95 -9.44 -15.37 -20.31
C LYS A 95 -9.63 -16.84 -20.62
N ASN A 96 -9.13 -17.30 -21.76
CA ASN A 96 -9.37 -18.66 -22.23
C ASN A 96 -8.09 -19.46 -22.51
N GLN A 97 -6.90 -18.85 -22.44
CA GLN A 97 -5.66 -19.55 -22.79
C GLN A 97 -4.48 -19.17 -21.89
N SER A 98 -3.55 -20.11 -21.75
CA SER A 98 -2.18 -19.95 -21.21
C SER A 98 -1.28 -19.02 -22.06
N GLY A 99 -1.85 -18.23 -22.97
CA GLY A 99 -1.15 -17.25 -23.81
C GLY A 99 -0.73 -16.01 -23.01
N PRO A 100 -0.12 -14.99 -23.65
CA PRO A 100 0.44 -13.84 -22.95
C PRO A 100 -0.65 -12.99 -22.27
N THR A 101 -0.97 -13.33 -21.02
CA THR A 101 -1.95 -12.72 -20.10
C THR A 101 -1.60 -11.29 -19.64
N ARG A 102 -0.65 -10.62 -20.30
CA ARG A 102 -0.37 -9.18 -20.09
C ARG A 102 -1.55 -8.28 -20.45
N GLN A 103 -2.47 -8.80 -21.27
CA GLN A 103 -3.64 -8.07 -21.74
C GLN A 103 -4.63 -7.79 -20.60
N ALA A 104 -4.92 -8.78 -19.75
CA ALA A 104 -5.94 -8.67 -18.69
C ALA A 104 -5.74 -7.44 -17.78
N GLY A 105 -4.52 -7.25 -17.27
CA GLY A 105 -4.24 -6.12 -16.39
C GLY A 105 -4.26 -4.76 -17.11
N THR A 106 -3.88 -4.75 -18.38
CA THR A 106 -3.93 -3.54 -19.22
C THR A 106 -5.37 -3.17 -19.56
N GLU A 107 -6.18 -4.17 -19.91
CA GLU A 107 -7.61 -4.06 -20.25
C GLU A 107 -8.43 -3.55 -19.07
N LEU A 108 -8.34 -4.23 -17.91
CA LEU A 108 -9.04 -3.81 -16.69
C LEU A 108 -8.65 -2.39 -16.25
N GLY A 109 -7.36 -2.05 -16.36
CA GLY A 109 -6.88 -0.70 -16.08
C GLY A 109 -7.48 0.34 -17.04
N ALA A 110 -7.52 0.05 -18.34
CA ALA A 110 -8.09 0.92 -19.36
C ALA A 110 -9.60 1.09 -19.18
N TYR A 111 -10.34 0.01 -18.90
CA TYR A 111 -11.78 0.07 -18.64
C TYR A 111 -12.07 0.89 -17.38
N THR A 112 -11.30 0.69 -16.31
CA THR A 112 -11.45 1.50 -15.09
C THR A 112 -11.18 2.98 -15.36
N ALA A 113 -10.17 3.31 -16.18
CA ALA A 113 -9.88 4.68 -16.56
C ALA A 113 -11.04 5.30 -17.36
N GLU A 114 -11.60 4.55 -18.30
CA GLU A 114 -12.75 4.98 -19.10
C GLU A 114 -14.00 5.21 -18.25
N LEU A 115 -14.31 4.28 -17.34
CA LEU A 115 -15.42 4.42 -16.39
C LEU A 115 -15.28 5.68 -15.52
N LYS A 116 -14.07 6.03 -15.11
CA LYS A 116 -13.81 7.27 -14.34
C LYS A 116 -14.06 8.54 -15.15
N GLN A 117 -14.08 8.47 -16.49
CA GLN A 117 -14.49 9.60 -17.31
C GLN A 117 -16.01 9.83 -17.26
N TYR A 118 -16.79 8.74 -17.28
CA TYR A 118 -18.25 8.80 -17.13
C TYR A 118 -18.69 9.11 -15.69
N LEU A 119 -17.97 8.55 -14.72
CA LEU A 119 -18.24 8.66 -13.29
C LEU A 119 -17.04 9.28 -12.56
N PRO A 120 -16.80 10.60 -12.69
CA PRO A 120 -15.75 11.27 -11.96
C PRO A 120 -15.89 11.03 -10.45
N PHE A 121 -14.77 10.76 -9.79
CA PHE A 121 -14.67 10.50 -8.35
C PHE A 121 -15.24 9.16 -7.85
N ILE A 122 -15.66 8.23 -8.72
CA ILE A 122 -15.94 6.86 -8.27
C ILE A 122 -14.72 6.30 -7.53
N ALA A 123 -14.94 5.77 -6.33
CA ALA A 123 -13.87 5.21 -5.54
C ALA A 123 -13.34 3.94 -6.23
N GLY A 124 -12.04 3.70 -6.14
CA GLY A 124 -11.45 2.47 -6.71
C GLY A 124 -12.03 1.19 -6.10
N SER A 125 -12.54 1.25 -4.87
CA SER A 125 -13.24 0.16 -4.20
C SER A 125 -14.62 -0.15 -4.78
N ASP A 126 -15.22 0.80 -5.48
CA ASP A 126 -16.57 0.69 -6.05
C ASP A 126 -16.52 0.26 -7.52
N VAL A 127 -15.31 0.00 -8.03
CA VAL A 127 -15.06 -0.70 -9.30
C VAL A 127 -14.57 -2.10 -8.97
N ILE A 128 -15.49 -3.07 -9.08
CA ILE A 128 -15.25 -4.47 -8.80
C ILE A 128 -14.81 -5.16 -10.10
N SER A 129 -13.71 -5.90 -10.05
CA SER A 129 -13.22 -6.68 -11.19
C SER A 129 -13.48 -8.16 -10.97
N ILE A 130 -14.10 -8.82 -11.94
CA ILE A 130 -14.22 -10.27 -12.02
C ILE A 130 -13.29 -10.75 -13.12
N VAL A 131 -12.35 -11.62 -12.78
CA VAL A 131 -11.51 -12.29 -13.77
C VAL A 131 -11.90 -13.75 -13.81
N VAL A 132 -12.36 -14.21 -14.97
CA VAL A 132 -12.71 -15.62 -15.19
C VAL A 132 -11.68 -16.27 -16.10
N SER A 133 -10.98 -17.27 -15.60
CA SER A 133 -9.95 -17.97 -16.38
C SER A 133 -9.88 -19.47 -16.02
N PRO A 134 -9.78 -20.38 -17.00
CA PRO A 134 -9.53 -21.80 -16.72
C PRO A 134 -8.14 -22.02 -16.12
N ASP A 135 -7.16 -21.18 -16.50
CA ASP A 135 -5.76 -21.28 -16.09
C ASP A 135 -5.27 -19.98 -15.43
N TRP A 136 -4.38 -20.08 -14.44
CA TRP A 136 -3.84 -18.94 -13.70
C TRP A 136 -2.32 -18.85 -13.89
N PRO A 137 -1.84 -18.40 -15.06
CA PRO A 137 -0.41 -18.27 -15.33
C PRO A 137 0.22 -17.16 -14.49
N VAL A 138 1.54 -17.24 -14.31
CA VAL A 138 2.36 -16.34 -13.47
C VAL A 138 1.99 -14.86 -13.62
N LEU A 139 1.92 -14.33 -14.85
CA LEU A 139 1.64 -12.91 -15.06
C LEU A 139 0.23 -12.50 -14.57
N LEU A 140 -0.76 -13.38 -14.72
CA LEU A 140 -2.12 -13.09 -14.26
C LEU A 140 -2.18 -13.12 -12.73
N ARG A 141 -1.53 -14.12 -12.10
CA ARG A 141 -1.43 -14.24 -10.65
C ARG A 141 -0.73 -13.04 -10.01
N HIS A 142 0.44 -12.66 -10.54
CA HIS A 142 1.17 -11.48 -10.08
C HIS A 142 0.35 -10.19 -10.22
N TYR A 143 -0.42 -10.04 -11.32
CA TYR A 143 -1.31 -8.91 -11.50
C TYR A 143 -2.43 -8.88 -10.45
N VAL A 144 -3.22 -9.95 -10.32
CA VAL A 144 -4.35 -9.96 -9.37
C VAL A 144 -3.88 -9.86 -7.92
N PHE A 145 -2.77 -10.52 -7.58
CA PHE A 145 -2.15 -10.38 -6.27
C PHE A 145 -1.75 -8.94 -5.99
N ASN A 146 -1.06 -8.28 -6.93
CA ASN A 146 -0.67 -6.89 -6.77
C ASN A 146 -1.87 -5.94 -6.60
N GLU A 147 -2.91 -6.11 -7.40
CA GLU A 147 -4.10 -5.26 -7.34
C GLU A 147 -4.87 -5.42 -6.03
N ILE A 148 -5.00 -6.65 -5.53
CA ILE A 148 -5.68 -6.94 -4.27
C ILE A 148 -4.85 -6.46 -3.08
N VAL A 149 -3.58 -6.87 -3.00
CA VAL A 149 -2.73 -6.70 -1.81
C VAL A 149 -2.15 -5.28 -1.72
N TRP A 150 -1.60 -4.77 -2.82
CA TRP A 150 -0.93 -3.47 -2.85
C TRP A 150 -1.83 -2.36 -3.39
N GLY A 151 -2.66 -2.68 -4.38
CA GLY A 151 -3.60 -1.74 -4.99
C GLY A 151 -4.88 -1.53 -4.17
N ASN A 152 -5.16 -2.39 -3.18
CA ASN A 152 -6.42 -2.43 -2.41
C ASN A 152 -7.67 -2.38 -3.32
N LYS A 153 -7.59 -3.01 -4.50
CA LYS A 153 -8.70 -3.13 -5.43
C LYS A 153 -9.57 -4.34 -5.07
N ARG A 154 -10.82 -4.29 -5.52
CA ARG A 154 -11.79 -5.38 -5.34
C ARG A 154 -11.76 -6.28 -6.56
N VAL A 155 -11.07 -7.41 -6.42
CA VAL A 155 -10.96 -8.41 -7.48
C VAL A 155 -11.43 -9.77 -6.96
N VAL A 156 -12.27 -10.45 -7.73
CA VAL A 156 -12.61 -11.86 -7.52
C VAL A 156 -12.13 -12.68 -8.72
N CYS A 157 -11.49 -13.81 -8.44
CA CYS A 157 -10.91 -14.68 -9.44
C CYS A 157 -11.73 -15.96 -9.50
N LEU A 158 -12.20 -16.31 -10.69
CA LEU A 158 -13.08 -17.45 -10.91
C LEU A 158 -12.50 -18.37 -11.97
N ARG A 159 -12.77 -19.66 -11.86
CA ARG A 159 -12.53 -20.62 -12.93
C ARG A 159 -13.81 -21.37 -13.30
N PRO A 160 -14.02 -21.66 -14.60
CA PRO A 160 -15.12 -22.50 -15.01
C PRO A 160 -14.89 -23.95 -14.57
N ILE A 161 -15.96 -24.60 -14.11
CA ILE A 161 -16.02 -26.02 -13.76
C ILE A 161 -17.25 -26.68 -14.36
N GLN A 162 -17.18 -28.00 -14.50
CA GLN A 162 -18.32 -28.84 -14.86
C GLN A 162 -18.82 -29.55 -13.60
N LYS A 163 -20.08 -29.30 -13.22
CA LYS A 163 -20.74 -29.98 -12.09
C LYS A 163 -22.17 -30.38 -12.47
N ASP A 164 -22.53 -31.63 -12.20
CA ASP A 164 -23.87 -32.18 -12.46
C ASP A 164 -24.40 -31.89 -13.89
N ASP A 165 -23.52 -32.08 -14.90
CA ASP A 165 -23.78 -31.80 -16.33
C ASP A 165 -24.08 -30.31 -16.65
N GLN A 166 -23.85 -29.40 -15.70
CA GLN A 166 -23.91 -27.95 -15.90
C GLN A 166 -22.51 -27.33 -15.80
N ILE A 167 -22.34 -26.18 -16.45
CA ILE A 167 -21.14 -25.35 -16.27
C ILE A 167 -21.44 -24.36 -15.14
N LYS A 168 -20.51 -24.24 -14.21
CA LYS A 168 -20.54 -23.30 -13.08
C LYS A 168 -19.19 -22.62 -12.94
N LEU A 169 -19.12 -21.60 -12.11
CA LEU A 169 -17.88 -20.90 -11.76
C LEU A 169 -17.51 -21.20 -10.31
N GLU A 170 -16.27 -21.54 -10.03
CA GLU A 170 -15.76 -21.65 -8.66
C GLU A 170 -14.73 -20.56 -8.37
N LEU A 171 -14.61 -20.19 -7.10
CA LEU A 171 -13.55 -19.34 -6.61
C LEU A 171 -12.20 -20.02 -6.81
N VAL A 172 -11.21 -19.26 -7.26
CA VAL A 172 -9.83 -19.73 -7.26
C VAL A 172 -9.33 -19.70 -5.81
N PRO A 173 -8.78 -20.80 -5.29
CA PRO A 173 -8.30 -20.84 -3.92
C PRO A 173 -7.23 -19.74 -3.67
N PRO A 174 -7.31 -18.96 -2.58
CA PRO A 174 -6.35 -17.91 -2.27
C PRO A 174 -4.88 -18.36 -2.34
N GLU A 175 -4.58 -19.58 -1.89
CA GLU A 175 -3.25 -20.19 -1.93
C GLU A 175 -2.68 -20.38 -3.35
N GLU A 176 -3.54 -20.49 -4.37
CA GLU A 176 -3.09 -20.56 -5.77
C GLU A 176 -2.60 -19.20 -6.29
N LEU A 177 -3.04 -18.09 -5.67
CA LEU A 177 -2.83 -16.71 -6.12
C LEU A 177 -1.80 -15.94 -5.30
N VAL A 178 -1.41 -16.45 -4.13
CA VAL A 178 -0.39 -15.82 -3.28
C VAL A 178 0.94 -15.78 -4.02
N GLU A 179 1.52 -14.59 -4.13
CA GLU A 179 2.84 -14.38 -4.72
C GLU A 179 3.75 -13.67 -3.70
N GLY A 180 4.84 -14.31 -3.31
CA GLY A 180 5.80 -13.77 -2.34
C GLY A 180 5.51 -14.18 -0.89
N ASN A 181 6.24 -13.54 0.05
CA ASN A 181 6.15 -13.80 1.48
C ASN A 181 6.09 -12.43 2.21
N LEU A 182 4.88 -11.96 2.49
CA LEU A 182 4.56 -10.80 3.33
C LEU A 182 4.72 -11.16 4.80
N ASN A 183 5.90 -11.59 5.24
CA ASN A 183 6.17 -11.55 6.67
C ASN A 183 6.34 -10.06 7.06
N VAL A 184 5.26 -9.39 7.47
CA VAL A 184 5.18 -7.92 7.68
C VAL A 184 5.89 -7.44 8.96
N LEU A 185 6.76 -8.24 9.59
CA LEU A 185 7.46 -7.85 10.82
C LEU A 185 8.52 -6.77 10.56
N LEU A 186 8.16 -5.49 10.74
CA LEU A 186 9.08 -4.38 10.53
C LEU A 186 10.11 -4.30 11.66
N SER A 187 11.38 -4.11 11.33
CA SER A 187 12.41 -3.66 12.27
C SER A 187 12.38 -2.13 12.36
N ASP A 188 12.85 -1.56 13.46
CA ASP A 188 13.09 -0.11 13.55
C ASP A 188 14.01 0.36 12.40
N GLU A 189 14.97 -0.47 11.97
CA GLU A 189 15.88 -0.13 10.87
C GLU A 189 15.21 -0.11 9.49
N HIS A 190 14.04 -0.74 9.31
CA HIS A 190 13.26 -0.64 8.07
C HIS A 190 12.55 0.71 7.91
N LEU A 191 12.71 1.62 8.85
CA LEU A 191 12.07 2.92 8.87
C LEU A 191 13.11 4.03 8.73
N GLY A 192 12.76 5.07 7.99
CA GLY A 192 13.62 6.22 7.80
C GLY A 192 12.86 7.48 7.49
N GLY A 193 13.50 8.61 7.73
CA GLY A 193 12.82 9.89 7.73
C GLY A 193 13.72 11.06 8.02
N PHE A 194 13.13 12.18 8.40
CA PHE A 194 13.87 13.39 8.74
C PHE A 194 13.07 14.22 9.74
N ASN A 195 13.72 15.24 10.29
CA ASN A 195 13.08 16.25 11.11
C ASN A 195 12.80 17.49 10.25
N VAL A 196 11.59 18.01 10.32
CA VAL A 196 11.26 19.36 9.87
C VAL A 196 11.55 20.32 11.02
N SER A 197 12.70 20.96 10.97
CA SER A 197 13.14 21.98 11.93
C SER A 197 12.33 23.25 11.74
N LEU A 198 11.54 23.66 12.74
CA LEU A 198 10.71 24.86 12.68
C LEU A 198 11.47 26.06 13.29
N TYR A 199 12.29 26.72 12.48
CA TYR A 199 13.12 27.81 12.97
C TYR A 199 12.32 29.08 13.25
N ASP A 200 12.52 29.64 14.44
CA ASP A 200 12.03 30.98 14.76
C ASP A 200 13.15 32.00 14.53
N MET A 201 13.05 32.74 13.42
CA MET A 201 14.06 33.75 13.07
C MET A 201 14.12 34.92 14.07
N GLU A 202 13.06 35.16 14.86
CA GLU A 202 13.08 36.19 15.92
C GLU A 202 14.00 35.81 17.08
N LEU A 203 14.37 34.53 17.23
CA LEU A 203 15.36 34.10 18.23
C LEU A 203 16.75 34.68 17.95
N TYR A 204 17.12 34.91 16.68
CA TYR A 204 18.36 35.61 16.33
C TYR A 204 18.42 37.03 16.91
N SER A 205 17.26 37.67 17.07
CA SER A 205 17.12 39.04 17.57
C SER A 205 16.85 39.10 19.07
N GLY A 206 16.95 37.98 19.79
CA GLY A 206 16.68 37.89 21.23
C GLY A 206 15.19 37.79 21.59
N GLY A 207 14.34 37.38 20.64
CA GLY A 207 12.92 37.11 20.89
C GLY A 207 12.68 35.96 21.86
N PRO A 208 11.48 35.86 22.47
CA PRO A 208 11.16 34.78 23.39
C PRO A 208 11.00 33.45 22.63
N ARG A 209 11.62 32.38 23.12
CA ARG A 209 11.54 31.03 22.52
C ARG A 209 10.12 30.49 22.36
N GLU A 210 9.23 30.86 23.28
CA GLU A 210 7.82 30.44 23.28
C GLU A 210 6.94 31.27 22.32
N ARG A 211 7.51 32.20 21.54
CA ARG A 211 6.74 33.04 20.61
C ARG A 211 5.89 32.19 19.67
N ILE A 212 6.51 31.17 19.06
CA ILE A 212 5.81 30.34 18.08
C ILE A 212 4.88 29.28 18.71
N SER A 213 4.86 29.16 20.04
CA SER A 213 3.91 28.29 20.76
C SER A 213 2.45 28.70 20.55
N ALA A 214 2.19 29.96 20.19
CA ALA A 214 0.87 30.42 19.80
C ALA A 214 0.32 29.75 18.51
N TYR A 215 1.19 29.09 17.74
CA TYR A 215 0.87 28.46 16.45
C TYR A 215 0.85 26.93 16.50
N ILE A 216 0.79 26.31 17.69
CA ILE A 216 0.76 24.85 17.84
C ILE A 216 -0.34 24.20 16.98
N GLU A 217 -1.55 24.77 16.94
CA GLU A 217 -2.65 24.26 16.10
C GLU A 217 -2.31 24.27 14.60
N GLN A 218 -1.56 25.28 14.13
CA GLN A 218 -1.10 25.34 12.75
C GLN A 218 -0.01 24.29 12.48
N MET A 219 0.89 24.05 13.43
CA MET A 219 1.89 22.98 13.35
C MET A 219 1.21 21.61 13.30
N GLN A 220 0.21 21.35 14.15
CA GLN A 220 -0.58 20.12 14.13
C GLN A 220 -1.34 19.96 12.81
N THR A 221 -1.86 21.05 12.25
CA THR A 221 -2.51 21.05 10.93
C THR A 221 -1.51 20.64 9.84
N ALA A 222 -0.28 21.15 9.89
CA ALA A 222 0.79 20.74 8.98
C ALA A 222 1.11 19.24 9.12
N THR A 223 1.22 18.72 10.35
CA THR A 223 1.44 17.29 10.62
C THR A 223 0.30 16.42 10.09
N LYS A 224 -0.96 16.83 10.28
CA LYS A 224 -2.13 16.14 9.69
C LYS A 224 -2.10 16.14 8.18
N TYR A 225 -1.66 17.24 7.56
CA TYR A 225 -1.58 17.35 6.11
C TYR A 225 -0.49 16.44 5.52
N ILE A 226 0.67 16.32 6.20
CA ILE A 226 1.70 15.32 5.89
C ILE A 226 1.09 13.92 5.87
N ALA A 227 0.35 13.55 6.93
CA ALA A 227 -0.29 12.24 7.00
C ALA A 227 -1.36 12.05 5.91
N ALA A 228 -2.16 13.07 5.60
CA ALA A 228 -3.17 13.01 4.54
C ALA A 228 -2.53 12.77 3.16
N LYS A 229 -1.38 13.41 2.91
CA LYS A 229 -0.60 13.20 1.69
C LYS A 229 0.02 11.81 1.65
N GLY A 230 0.55 11.32 2.77
CA GLY A 230 1.02 9.93 2.91
C GLY A 230 -0.06 8.91 2.55
N ARG A 231 -1.30 9.10 3.03
CA ARG A 231 -2.46 8.26 2.66
C ARG A 231 -2.76 8.32 1.16
N ALA A 232 -2.79 9.52 0.58
CA ALA A 232 -3.09 9.70 -0.84
C ALA A 232 -2.03 9.08 -1.77
N GLN A 233 -0.79 8.95 -1.30
CA GLN A 233 0.32 8.31 -2.01
C GLN A 233 0.40 6.79 -1.75
N SER A 234 -0.51 6.20 -0.96
CA SER A 234 -0.45 4.80 -0.51
C SER A 234 0.85 4.45 0.22
N ASN A 235 1.46 5.43 0.91
CA ASN A 235 2.64 5.21 1.73
C ASN A 235 2.26 4.64 3.11
N ASN A 236 3.27 4.20 3.85
CA ASN A 236 3.14 3.71 5.22
C ASN A 236 4.11 4.46 6.11
N GLY A 237 3.61 5.15 7.13
CA GLY A 237 4.47 5.98 7.98
C GLY A 237 3.72 6.68 9.09
N PHE A 238 4.44 7.58 9.76
CA PHE A 238 3.95 8.37 10.87
C PHE A 238 4.76 9.66 11.05
N ALA A 239 4.20 10.58 11.83
CA ALA A 239 4.86 11.81 12.20
C ALA A 239 4.59 12.20 13.67
N PHE A 240 5.60 12.77 14.31
CA PHE A 240 5.48 13.38 15.64
C PHE A 240 5.73 14.87 15.55
N LEU A 241 4.84 15.67 16.12
CA LEU A 241 5.12 17.06 16.47
C LEU A 241 5.64 17.09 17.90
N TRP A 242 6.75 17.78 18.12
CA TRP A 242 7.34 17.90 19.45
C TRP A 242 8.04 19.24 19.65
N LYS A 243 8.04 19.69 20.92
CA LYS A 243 8.78 20.85 21.37
C LYS A 243 10.18 20.43 21.77
N ASN A 244 11.17 21.16 21.30
CA ASN A 244 12.56 20.94 21.66
C ASN A 244 12.95 21.75 22.89
N GLU A 245 13.36 21.04 23.93
CA GLU A 245 13.77 21.63 25.22
C GLU A 245 15.25 22.07 25.20
N ARG A 246 16.03 21.72 24.17
CA ARG A 246 17.41 22.20 23.99
C ARG A 246 17.44 23.69 23.65
N THR A 247 18.09 24.50 24.47
CA THR A 247 18.11 25.96 24.32
C THR A 247 19.12 26.48 23.31
N GLU A 248 20.03 25.63 22.84
CA GLU A 248 21.16 26.00 21.97
C GLU A 248 20.75 26.15 20.51
N THR A 249 19.58 25.63 20.12
CA THR A 249 19.07 25.70 18.75
C THR A 249 18.01 26.77 18.56
N LEU A 250 17.89 27.24 17.32
CA LEU A 250 16.91 28.22 16.88
C LEU A 250 15.60 27.58 16.40
N ALA A 251 15.51 26.24 16.41
CA ALA A 251 14.29 25.51 16.17
C ALA A 251 13.66 25.08 17.51
N PRO A 252 12.65 25.81 18.02
CA PRO A 252 11.94 25.44 19.24
C PRO A 252 10.96 24.26 19.07
N TYR A 253 10.58 23.95 17.82
CA TYR A 253 9.68 22.84 17.50
C TYR A 253 10.19 22.06 16.30
N PHE A 254 9.83 20.79 16.24
CA PHE A 254 10.17 19.89 15.15
C PHE A 254 8.96 19.03 14.78
N ILE A 255 8.88 18.66 13.51
CA ILE A 255 8.03 17.56 13.06
C ILE A 255 8.94 16.45 12.58
N THR A 256 9.02 15.33 13.30
CA THR A 256 9.72 14.14 12.82
C THR A 256 8.78 13.38 11.90
N VAL A 257 9.17 13.16 10.64
CA VAL A 257 8.37 12.46 9.62
C VAL A 257 9.11 11.19 9.23
N VAL A 258 8.44 10.04 9.28
CA VAL A 258 9.03 8.72 9.04
C VAL A 258 8.14 7.92 8.10
N ASN A 259 8.76 7.23 7.14
CA ASN A 259 8.09 6.23 6.29
C ASN A 259 8.83 4.89 6.37
N VAL A 260 8.14 3.82 5.98
CA VAL A 260 8.79 2.55 5.63
C VAL A 260 9.77 2.79 4.49
N ALA A 261 11.00 2.32 4.64
CA ALA A 261 12.09 2.42 3.69
C ALA A 261 12.23 1.08 2.94
N PRO A 262 11.62 0.90 1.73
CA PRO A 262 11.49 -0.42 1.12
C PRO A 262 12.84 -1.06 0.78
N PHE A 263 13.84 -0.27 0.39
CA PHE A 263 15.17 -0.78 0.06
C PHE A 263 15.93 -1.33 1.27
N LYS A 264 15.63 -0.86 2.49
CA LYS A 264 16.21 -1.44 3.71
C LYS A 264 15.65 -2.83 4.01
N MET A 265 14.48 -3.17 3.45
CA MET A 265 13.87 -4.49 3.62
C MET A 265 14.50 -5.57 2.71
N LEU A 266 15.45 -5.21 1.84
CA LEU A 266 16.11 -6.16 0.92
C LEU A 266 16.88 -7.25 1.67
N GLU A 267 17.35 -6.97 2.88
CA GLU A 267 18.07 -7.93 3.73
C GLU A 267 17.27 -9.21 4.01
N ARG A 268 15.94 -9.12 4.00
CA ARG A 268 15.03 -10.27 4.13
C ARG A 268 15.24 -11.32 3.05
N PHE A 269 15.51 -10.88 1.82
CA PHE A 269 15.74 -11.81 0.72
C PHE A 269 17.10 -12.49 0.85
N VAL A 270 18.10 -11.79 1.39
CA VAL A 270 19.40 -12.39 1.72
C VAL A 270 19.23 -13.52 2.75
N ARG A 271 18.35 -13.34 3.74
CA ARG A 271 18.07 -14.36 4.76
C ARG A 271 17.33 -15.57 4.21
N ALA A 272 16.39 -15.33 3.30
CA ALA A 272 15.43 -16.34 2.87
C ALA A 272 15.87 -17.13 1.63
N LEU A 273 16.72 -16.55 0.78
CA LEU A 273 17.03 -17.09 -0.53
C LEU A 273 18.55 -17.13 -0.78
N PRO A 274 19.08 -18.19 -1.41
CA PRO A 274 20.40 -18.12 -2.00
C PRO A 274 20.35 -17.09 -3.13
N ILE A 275 21.14 -16.02 -3.03
CA ILE A 275 21.22 -14.99 -4.06
C ILE A 275 22.17 -15.47 -5.14
N GLU A 276 21.63 -15.74 -6.33
CA GLU A 276 22.43 -16.06 -7.51
C GLU A 276 23.18 -14.82 -8.01
N ASP A 277 24.45 -14.99 -8.36
CA ASP A 277 25.26 -13.90 -8.93
C ASP A 277 24.61 -13.32 -10.19
N ASP A 278 24.68 -12.00 -10.33
CA ASP A 278 24.16 -11.22 -11.46
C ASP A 278 22.64 -11.31 -11.70
N CYS A 279 21.87 -11.91 -10.79
CA CYS A 279 20.41 -11.84 -10.84
C CYS A 279 19.89 -10.42 -10.56
N LEU A 280 18.60 -10.17 -10.80
CA LEU A 280 18.01 -8.84 -10.58
C LEU A 280 18.16 -8.38 -9.13
N LEU A 281 17.94 -9.27 -8.16
CA LEU A 281 18.07 -8.96 -6.74
C LEU A 281 19.52 -8.60 -6.38
N ASP A 282 20.48 -9.37 -6.87
CA ASP A 282 21.92 -9.11 -6.69
C ASP A 282 22.31 -7.73 -7.23
N ARG A 283 21.85 -7.38 -8.43
CA ARG A 283 22.08 -6.06 -9.03
C ARG A 283 21.44 -4.93 -8.23
N ILE A 284 20.23 -5.13 -7.68
CA ILE A 284 19.59 -4.14 -6.81
C ILE A 284 20.42 -3.97 -5.53
N ILE A 285 20.90 -5.06 -4.92
CA ILE A 285 21.72 -5.00 -3.72
C ILE A 285 23.05 -4.28 -4.01
N LYS A 286 23.82 -4.76 -4.98
CA LYS A 286 25.15 -4.21 -5.32
C LYS A 286 25.06 -2.78 -5.84
N ASN A 287 24.28 -2.54 -6.89
CA ASN A 287 24.30 -1.26 -7.60
C ASN A 287 23.38 -0.19 -7.01
N VAL A 288 22.47 -0.55 -6.09
CA VAL A 288 21.53 0.41 -5.49
C VAL A 288 21.69 0.47 -3.99
N ALA A 289 21.54 -0.66 -3.30
CA ALA A 289 21.51 -0.65 -1.84
C ALA A 289 22.89 -0.34 -1.24
N ILE A 290 23.96 -0.88 -1.83
CA ILE A 290 25.34 -0.64 -1.39
C ILE A 290 25.87 0.69 -1.94
N ASP A 291 25.66 1.01 -3.22
CA ASP A 291 26.26 2.23 -3.79
C ASP A 291 25.57 3.52 -3.34
N TYR A 292 24.25 3.50 -3.13
CA TYR A 292 23.46 4.71 -2.88
C TYR A 292 22.85 4.80 -1.48
N PHE A 293 22.88 3.72 -0.69
CA PHE A 293 22.38 3.67 0.68
C PHE A 293 20.99 4.32 0.87
N PRO A 294 19.94 3.83 0.18
CA PRO A 294 18.61 4.42 0.26
C PRO A 294 18.02 4.29 1.67
N GLU A 295 18.06 5.38 2.44
CA GLU A 295 17.64 5.36 3.84
C GLU A 295 16.14 5.54 4.09
N GLY A 296 15.33 5.71 3.04
CA GLY A 296 13.88 5.93 3.15
C GLY A 296 13.42 7.35 2.80
N HIS A 297 14.29 8.17 2.21
CA HIS A 297 14.00 9.55 1.82
C HIS A 297 13.51 9.65 0.36
N GLY A 298 12.49 8.85 0.02
CA GLY A 298 11.92 8.85 -1.33
C GLY A 298 11.27 10.19 -1.71
N ALA A 299 11.06 10.42 -3.01
CA ALA A 299 10.42 11.65 -3.49
C ALA A 299 9.04 11.90 -2.84
N SER A 300 8.29 10.83 -2.53
CA SER A 300 6.96 10.93 -1.92
C SER A 300 6.97 11.54 -0.51
N ILE A 301 7.98 11.29 0.32
CA ILE A 301 8.12 11.94 1.64
C ILE A 301 8.56 13.41 1.50
N GLY A 302 9.34 13.72 0.46
CA GLY A 302 9.68 15.10 0.10
C GLY A 302 8.44 15.92 -0.25
N GLU A 303 7.57 15.39 -1.11
CA GLU A 303 6.28 16.02 -1.46
C GLU A 303 5.39 16.24 -0.23
N GLN A 304 5.32 15.27 0.70
CA GLN A 304 4.57 15.42 1.95
C GLN A 304 5.05 16.65 2.75
N TYR A 305 6.37 16.84 2.83
CA TYR A 305 6.97 17.99 3.49
C TYR A 305 6.68 19.30 2.75
N GLU A 306 6.93 19.37 1.44
CA GLU A 306 6.75 20.60 0.66
C GLU A 306 5.32 21.14 0.77
N ASP A 307 4.35 20.26 0.75
CA ASP A 307 2.94 20.61 0.88
C ASP A 307 2.58 21.14 2.28
N SER A 308 3.28 20.67 3.32
CA SER A 308 3.10 21.14 4.70
C SER A 308 3.56 22.59 4.91
N LEU A 309 4.49 23.09 4.07
CA LEU A 309 5.03 24.45 4.17
C LEU A 309 3.96 25.54 4.04
N LYS A 310 2.84 25.23 3.36
CA LYS A 310 1.68 26.12 3.22
C LYS A 310 1.10 26.56 4.58
N PHE A 311 1.27 25.75 5.62
CA PHE A 311 0.79 26.04 6.97
C PHE A 311 1.86 26.63 7.89
N LEU A 312 3.14 26.43 7.57
CA LEU A 312 4.27 26.76 8.45
C LEU A 312 4.94 28.10 8.12
N GLY A 313 4.98 28.48 6.83
CA GLY A 313 5.79 29.59 6.33
C GLY A 313 5.37 31.00 6.80
N THR A 314 4.25 31.13 7.51
CA THR A 314 3.77 32.44 8.01
C THR A 314 4.39 32.85 9.34
N PHE A 315 4.90 31.91 10.13
CA PHE A 315 5.42 32.19 11.48
C PHE A 315 6.81 31.58 11.76
N CYS A 316 7.28 30.64 10.93
CA CYS A 316 8.60 30.01 11.07
C CYS A 316 9.26 29.78 9.70
N SER A 317 10.56 29.48 9.71
CA SER A 317 11.30 28.96 8.56
C SER A 317 11.48 27.45 8.75
N ALA A 318 10.63 26.66 8.09
CA ALA A 318 10.70 25.20 8.17
C ALA A 318 11.77 24.66 7.21
N GLN A 319 12.61 23.73 7.66
CA GLN A 319 13.65 23.08 6.86
C GLN A 319 13.71 21.58 7.16
N PRO A 320 13.88 20.70 6.15
CA PRO A 320 14.06 19.28 6.37
C PRO A 320 15.53 19.01 6.67
N GLU A 321 15.80 18.40 7.82
CA GLU A 321 17.15 18.17 8.34
C GLU A 321 17.23 16.83 9.08
N GLY A 322 18.45 16.33 9.28
CA GLY A 322 18.67 15.10 10.04
C GLY A 322 18.03 13.88 9.39
N PHE A 323 18.28 13.69 8.09
CA PHE A 323 17.91 12.50 7.33
C PHE A 323 18.60 11.28 7.96
N HIS A 324 17.80 10.35 8.49
CA HIS A 324 18.33 9.17 9.20
C HIS A 324 17.30 8.04 9.33
N SER A 325 17.78 6.89 9.81
CA SER A 325 16.95 5.80 10.35
C SER A 325 16.09 6.22 11.55
N TRP A 326 14.97 5.52 11.75
CA TRP A 326 14.08 5.77 12.88
C TRP A 326 14.76 5.67 14.26
N PRO A 327 15.64 4.71 14.57
CA PRO A 327 16.36 4.66 15.84
C PRO A 327 17.05 5.99 16.21
N ALA A 328 17.80 6.58 15.28
CA ALA A 328 18.50 7.84 15.53
C ALA A 328 17.54 9.02 15.66
N LEU A 329 16.48 9.07 14.84
CA LEU A 329 15.43 10.08 14.95
C LEU A 329 14.69 10.01 16.29
N LYS A 330 14.34 8.79 16.71
CA LYS A 330 13.67 8.49 17.99
C LYS A 330 14.55 8.90 19.16
N GLU A 331 15.83 8.57 19.14
CA GLU A 331 16.79 8.98 20.17
C GLU A 331 16.90 10.51 20.23
N PHE A 332 17.07 11.17 19.08
CA PHE A 332 17.17 12.62 19.01
C PHE A 332 15.93 13.33 19.56
N MET A 333 14.75 12.82 19.20
CA MET A 333 13.46 13.31 19.66
C MET A 333 13.30 13.07 21.16
N THR A 334 13.46 11.84 21.66
CA THR A 334 13.07 11.48 23.03
C THR A 334 13.99 12.01 24.12
N ASN A 335 15.26 12.29 23.83
CA ASN A 335 16.23 12.69 24.86
C ASN A 335 15.98 14.09 25.47
N PHE A 336 15.41 15.04 24.72
CA PHE A 336 15.21 16.42 25.17
C PHE A 336 13.98 17.08 24.53
N SER A 337 12.81 16.43 24.62
CA SER A 337 11.57 16.95 24.04
C SER A 337 10.35 16.82 24.93
N THR A 338 9.34 17.61 24.59
CA THR A 338 7.96 17.38 24.96
C THR A 338 7.17 17.00 23.70
N LEU A 339 6.67 15.76 23.63
CA LEU A 339 5.80 15.33 22.51
C LEU A 339 4.44 16.01 22.59
N ILE A 340 3.93 16.45 21.44
CA ILE A 340 2.69 17.26 21.35
C ILE A 340 1.59 16.51 20.63
N SER A 341 1.91 15.88 19.50
CA SER A 341 0.94 15.08 18.76
C SER A 341 1.60 14.02 17.91
N PHE A 342 0.84 12.99 17.60
CA PHE A 342 1.18 11.91 16.70
C PHE A 342 0.15 11.83 15.58
N GLU A 343 0.61 11.57 14.36
CA GLU A 343 -0.24 11.29 13.21
C GLU A 343 0.33 10.07 12.47
N ALA A 344 -0.52 9.14 12.07
CA ALA A 344 -0.12 7.93 11.35
C ALA A 344 -0.87 7.81 10.03
N TRP A 345 -0.33 7.02 9.10
CA TRP A 345 -0.99 6.64 7.85
C TRP A 345 -0.60 5.21 7.44
N GLY A 346 -1.44 4.58 6.59
CA GLY A 346 -1.23 3.22 6.14
C GLY A 346 -1.35 2.20 7.28
N ILE A 347 -0.44 1.23 7.34
CA ILE A 347 -0.46 0.17 8.37
C ILE A 347 -0.40 0.71 9.81
N PHE A 348 0.33 1.81 10.06
CA PHE A 348 0.45 2.40 11.39
C PHE A 348 -0.85 3.04 11.85
N GLU A 349 -1.60 3.63 10.92
CA GLU A 349 -2.92 4.19 11.22
C GLU A 349 -3.94 3.10 11.51
N LYS A 350 -3.89 1.99 10.76
CA LYS A 350 -4.75 0.84 11.04
C LYS A 350 -4.50 0.31 12.46
N ALA A 351 -3.23 0.10 12.82
CA ALA A 351 -2.84 -0.34 14.17
C ALA A 351 -3.25 0.68 15.25
N LEU A 352 -3.14 1.99 14.96
CA LEU A 352 -3.60 3.04 15.86
C LEU A 352 -5.10 2.93 16.15
N TYR A 353 -5.94 2.73 15.14
CA TYR A 353 -7.38 2.61 15.35
C TYR A 353 -7.79 1.29 16.01
N GLU A 354 -7.09 0.20 15.72
CA GLU A 354 -7.29 -1.09 16.41
C GLU A 354 -6.95 -0.98 17.91
N GLU A 355 -5.91 -0.22 18.27
CA GLU A 355 -5.56 0.01 19.67
C GLU A 355 -6.54 0.97 20.36
N LEU A 356 -6.97 2.04 19.67
CA LEU A 356 -8.01 2.94 20.17
C LEU A 356 -9.32 2.23 20.44
N GLU A 357 -9.73 1.29 19.58
CA GLU A 357 -10.93 0.48 19.77
C GLU A 357 -10.85 -0.30 21.09
N LYS A 358 -9.71 -0.93 21.38
CA LYS A 358 -9.47 -1.65 22.66
C LYS A 358 -9.51 -0.70 23.85
N GLU A 359 -8.86 0.44 23.76
CA GLU A 359 -8.83 1.46 24.82
C GLU A 359 -10.25 1.98 25.14
N TYR A 360 -11.06 2.24 24.12
CA TYR A 360 -12.45 2.66 24.28
C TYR A 360 -13.32 1.54 24.86
N ALA A 361 -13.14 0.29 24.43
CA ALA A 361 -13.82 -0.85 25.03
C ALA A 361 -13.47 -1.04 26.51
N ASN A 362 -12.26 -0.65 26.92
CA ASN A 362 -11.79 -0.65 28.31
C ASN A 362 -12.19 0.61 29.11
N GLY A 363 -12.97 1.52 28.52
CA GLY A 363 -13.52 2.71 29.19
C GLY A 363 -12.67 3.98 29.08
N ASN A 364 -11.57 3.99 28.32
CA ASN A 364 -10.70 5.15 28.14
C ASN A 364 -11.22 6.09 27.03
N THR A 365 -12.46 6.57 27.13
CA THR A 365 -13.14 7.32 26.06
C THR A 365 -12.63 8.75 25.84
N ALA A 366 -11.72 9.23 26.67
CA ALA A 366 -11.12 10.57 26.56
C ALA A 366 -9.77 10.56 25.80
N LEU A 367 -9.22 9.37 25.54
CA LEU A 367 -7.99 9.21 24.77
C LEU A 367 -8.19 9.78 23.36
N ARG A 368 -7.23 10.60 22.91
CA ARG A 368 -7.30 11.23 21.60
C ARG A 368 -6.52 10.40 20.59
N SER A 369 -7.01 10.38 19.35
CA SER A 369 -6.34 9.65 18.26
C SER A 369 -4.96 10.20 17.91
N ASN A 370 -4.68 11.45 18.27
CA ASN A 370 -3.39 12.09 18.03
C ASN A 370 -2.50 12.15 19.29
N ASP A 371 -2.83 11.37 20.33
CA ASP A 371 -2.04 11.30 21.55
C ASP A 371 -0.65 10.69 21.27
N PRO A 372 0.45 11.36 21.65
CA PRO A 372 1.79 10.89 21.34
C PRO A 372 2.21 9.65 22.15
N ALA A 373 1.68 9.44 23.35
CA ALA A 373 2.01 8.26 24.16
C ALA A 373 1.34 7.01 23.55
N LEU A 374 0.09 7.15 23.12
CA LEU A 374 -0.58 6.13 22.31
C LEU A 374 0.21 5.85 21.03
N GLY A 375 0.64 6.89 20.30
CA GLY A 375 1.45 6.74 19.11
C GLY A 375 2.72 5.90 19.34
N MET A 376 3.46 6.19 20.41
CA MET A 376 4.63 5.39 20.80
C MET A 376 4.27 3.93 21.13
N SER A 377 3.12 3.68 21.77
CA SER A 377 2.63 2.33 22.05
C SER A 377 2.33 1.56 20.76
N VAL A 378 1.64 2.20 19.81
CA VAL A 378 1.29 1.62 18.50
C VAL A 378 2.54 1.23 17.73
N LEU A 379 3.59 2.06 17.76
CA LEU A 379 4.85 1.71 17.11
C LEU A 379 5.43 0.40 17.65
N ASN A 380 5.34 0.13 18.95
CA ASN A 380 5.80 -1.13 19.55
C ASN A 380 4.95 -2.35 19.17
N THR A 381 3.74 -2.15 18.65
CA THR A 381 2.90 -3.25 18.13
C THR A 381 3.18 -3.60 16.67
N VAL A 382 3.65 -2.62 15.89
CA VAL A 382 3.94 -2.78 14.46
C VAL A 382 5.41 -3.14 14.23
N ILE A 383 6.29 -2.61 15.07
CA ILE A 383 7.74 -2.79 14.98
C ILE A 383 8.18 -3.90 15.93
N ASP A 384 8.82 -4.93 15.39
CA ASP A 384 9.44 -5.99 16.15
C ASP A 384 10.83 -5.57 16.63
N SER A 385 10.92 -5.21 17.90
CA SER A 385 12.18 -4.85 18.56
C SER A 385 13.17 -6.01 18.67
N ASN A 386 12.73 -7.27 18.50
CA ASN A 386 13.61 -8.44 18.52
C ASN A 386 14.10 -8.82 17.11
N TYR A 387 13.67 -8.08 16.09
CA TYR A 387 14.11 -8.31 14.73
C TYR A 387 15.60 -8.03 14.60
N GLU A 388 16.39 -9.07 14.35
CA GLU A 388 17.80 -8.91 14.00
C GLU A 388 17.89 -8.32 12.60
N TYR A 389 18.22 -7.04 12.47
CA TYR A 389 18.43 -6.42 11.16
C TYR A 389 19.82 -6.80 10.61
N ILE A 390 19.89 -7.31 9.37
CA ILE A 390 21.17 -7.42 8.67
C ILE A 390 21.38 -6.18 7.83
N ASP A 391 22.46 -5.48 8.15
CA ASP A 391 22.95 -4.44 7.29
C ASP A 391 23.75 -5.04 6.14
N ILE A 392 23.10 -5.11 4.97
CA ILE A 392 23.63 -5.73 3.74
C ILE A 392 24.93 -5.09 3.23
N ARG A 393 25.29 -3.90 3.73
CA ARG A 393 26.57 -3.26 3.43
C ARG A 393 27.76 -4.11 3.85
N TYR A 394 27.65 -4.78 5.01
CA TYR A 394 28.75 -5.56 5.57
C TYR A 394 28.86 -6.97 4.98
N LEU A 395 27.95 -7.36 4.09
CA LEU A 395 27.99 -8.69 3.46
C LEU A 395 28.97 -8.78 2.28
N HIS A 396 29.28 -7.65 1.64
CA HIS A 396 30.16 -7.60 0.47
C HIS A 396 31.57 -7.05 0.77
N THR A 397 31.83 -6.57 1.99
CA THR A 397 33.15 -6.06 2.39
C THR A 397 34.19 -7.15 2.66
N THR A 398 33.85 -8.44 2.54
CA THR A 398 34.77 -9.56 2.80
C THR A 398 35.44 -10.14 1.55
N SER A 399 35.29 -9.55 0.37
CA SER A 399 35.85 -10.10 -0.89
C SER A 399 36.75 -9.15 -1.69
N VAL A 400 37.14 -7.99 -1.14
CA VAL A 400 37.95 -6.99 -1.88
C VAL A 400 39.34 -6.79 -1.27
N ASP A 401 39.61 -7.31 -0.07
CA ASP A 401 40.89 -7.10 0.64
C ASP A 401 41.95 -8.20 0.40
N GLU A 402 41.80 -9.08 -0.59
CA GLU A 402 42.81 -10.13 -0.89
C GLU A 402 43.69 -9.86 -2.12
N ASP A 403 43.44 -8.82 -2.93
CA ASP A 403 44.13 -8.62 -4.22
C ASP A 403 44.88 -7.28 -4.39
N GLU A 404 45.14 -6.52 -3.32
CA GLU A 404 46.00 -5.32 -3.37
C GLU A 404 47.18 -5.43 -2.40
N ASP A 405 48.07 -6.40 -2.62
CA ASP A 405 49.40 -6.42 -1.99
C ASP A 405 50.40 -7.24 -2.84
N GLU A 406 50.62 -6.86 -4.10
CA GLU A 406 51.82 -7.24 -4.84
C GLU A 406 51.95 -6.36 -6.10
N ASP A 407 52.65 -5.22 -5.99
CA ASP A 407 53.64 -4.75 -6.98
C ASP A 407 54.13 -3.33 -6.62
N ASP A 408 55.08 -3.26 -5.68
CA ASP A 408 55.99 -2.12 -5.51
C ASP A 408 57.41 -2.57 -5.92
N TYR A 409 57.87 -2.14 -7.09
CA TYR A 409 59.30 -2.05 -7.47
C TYR A 409 59.59 -0.82 -8.32
#